data_AF-A0A2D1R4R6-F1
#
_entry.id   AF-A0A2D1R4R6-F1
#
_cell.length_a   1.000
_cell.length_b   1.000
_cell.length_c   1.000
_cell.angle_alpha   90.00
_cell.angle_beta   90.00
_cell.angle_gamma   90.00
#
_symmetry.space_group_name_H-M   'P 1'
#
loop_
_entity.id
_entity.type
_entity.pdbx_description
1 polymer ?
#
loop_
_entity_poly.entity_id
_entity_poly.type
_entity_poly.pdbx_seq_one_letter_code
_entity_poly.pdbx_strand_id
1 'polypeptide(L)'
;MGYFSNSCEGDAWEADNCAHCVHSKQDEDAGMCPVMLAHMTFAYELCNEDRHPGKVILDWLIPRNKSGVGNRRCAMLVRRNGVTDKQLKDWDRYKAAMAEMDATRPADLGRG
;
A
#
# COMPACT_ATOMS: atom_id res chain seq x y z
N MET A 1 -8.20 -12.06 7.60
CA MET A 1 -6.94 -12.73 7.60
C MET A 1 -6.55 -12.82 6.15
N GLY A 2 -5.52 -12.03 5.81
CA GLY A 2 -4.85 -12.19 4.54
C GLY A 2 -4.48 -13.65 4.33
N TYR A 3 -4.80 -14.18 3.17
CA TYR A 3 -4.38 -15.51 2.76
C TYR A 3 -3.38 -15.35 1.62
N PHE A 4 -2.19 -15.93 1.77
CA PHE A 4 -1.15 -15.92 0.75
C PHE A 4 -0.93 -17.36 0.34
N SER A 5 -1.22 -17.66 -0.92
CA SER A 5 -1.11 -19.02 -1.48
C SER A 5 0.33 -19.51 -1.56
N ASN A 6 1.29 -18.58 -1.60
CA ASN A 6 2.72 -18.82 -1.61
C ASN A 6 3.47 -17.57 -1.14
N SER A 7 4.78 -17.70 -0.88
CA SER A 7 5.61 -16.59 -0.41
C SER A 7 5.66 -15.43 -1.41
N CYS A 8 5.68 -15.69 -2.71
CA CYS A 8 5.75 -14.64 -3.73
C CYS A 8 4.49 -13.75 -3.74
N GLU A 9 3.30 -14.31 -3.49
CA GLU A 9 2.07 -13.52 -3.30
C GLU A 9 2.14 -12.64 -2.05
N GLY A 10 2.72 -13.18 -0.96
CA GLY A 10 3.02 -12.43 0.26
C GLY A 10 3.94 -11.25 -0.01
N ASP A 11 5.09 -11.51 -0.63
CA ASP A 11 6.12 -10.52 -0.95
C ASP A 11 5.56 -9.41 -1.86
N ALA A 12 4.79 -9.78 -2.90
CA ALA A 12 4.17 -8.82 -3.80
C ALA A 12 3.17 -7.92 -3.06
N TRP A 13 2.32 -8.50 -2.20
CA TRP A 13 1.39 -7.72 -1.41
C TRP A 13 2.11 -6.83 -0.39
N GLU A 14 3.18 -7.32 0.24
CA GLU A 14 3.99 -6.53 1.17
C GLU A 14 4.68 -5.35 0.48
N ALA A 15 5.20 -5.54 -0.73
CA ALA A 15 5.76 -4.47 -1.53
C ALA A 15 4.72 -3.38 -1.83
N ASP A 16 3.50 -3.77 -2.19
CA ASP A 16 2.42 -2.82 -2.51
C ASP A 16 1.85 -2.08 -1.28
N ASN A 17 2.01 -2.66 -0.08
CA ASN A 17 1.41 -2.15 1.16
C ASN A 17 2.47 -1.70 2.17
N CYS A 18 3.21 -2.64 2.75
CA CYS A 18 4.12 -2.41 3.87
C CYS A 18 5.28 -1.48 3.49
N ALA A 19 5.91 -1.66 2.32
CA ALA A 19 7.06 -0.85 1.91
C ALA A 19 6.79 0.67 1.86
N HIS A 20 5.52 1.04 1.67
CA HIS A 20 5.10 2.44 1.60
C HIS A 20 4.40 2.93 2.87
N CYS A 21 4.19 2.06 3.86
CA CYS A 21 3.42 2.37 5.05
C CYS A 21 4.28 3.04 6.13
N VAL A 22 3.73 4.05 6.82
CA VAL A 22 4.37 4.71 7.96
C VAL A 22 4.58 3.75 9.14
N HIS A 23 3.73 2.72 9.26
CA HIS A 23 3.80 1.72 10.32
C HIS A 23 4.87 0.65 10.06
N SER A 24 5.36 0.52 8.82
CA SER A 24 6.50 -0.33 8.52
C SER A 24 7.75 0.48 8.77
N LYS A 25 8.58 0.03 9.72
CA LYS A 25 9.94 0.55 9.87
C LYS A 25 10.84 -0.07 8.78
N GLN A 26 11.96 0.58 8.48
CA GLN A 26 12.91 0.15 7.42
C GLN A 26 14.34 0.02 7.94
N ASP A 27 14.55 0.24 9.23
CA ASP A 27 15.80 -0.16 9.88
C ASP A 27 16.02 -1.67 9.73
N GLU A 28 17.26 -2.14 9.63
CA GLU A 28 17.55 -3.58 9.62
C GLU A 28 17.17 -4.24 10.95
N ASP A 29 17.14 -3.45 12.02
CA ASP A 29 16.63 -3.84 13.35
C ASP A 29 15.11 -3.70 13.46
N ALA A 30 14.43 -3.29 12.38
CA ALA A 30 12.98 -3.12 12.36
C ALA A 30 12.33 -4.48 12.40
N GLY A 31 11.59 -4.73 13.47
CA GLY A 31 10.60 -5.81 13.46
C GLY A 31 9.60 -5.65 12.30
N MET A 32 8.95 -6.76 11.97
CA MET A 32 7.84 -6.82 11.03
C MET A 32 6.73 -5.81 11.38
N CYS A 33 6.02 -5.30 10.37
CA CYS A 33 4.81 -4.49 10.57
C CYS A 33 3.85 -5.20 11.55
N PRO A 34 3.32 -4.52 12.59
CA PRO A 34 2.48 -5.15 13.61
C PRO A 34 1.25 -5.89 13.03
N VAL A 35 0.68 -5.38 11.94
CA VAL A 35 -0.43 -6.04 11.25
C VAL A 35 0.00 -7.36 10.64
N MET A 36 1.15 -7.39 9.96
CA MET A 36 1.65 -8.62 9.35
C MET A 36 2.10 -9.62 10.41
N LEU A 37 2.75 -9.15 11.47
CA LEU A 37 3.13 -9.98 12.61
C LEU A 37 1.91 -10.68 13.21
N ALA A 38 0.83 -9.95 13.48
CA ALA A 38 -0.41 -10.54 14.00
C ALA A 38 -1.00 -11.60 13.05
N HIS A 39 -0.94 -11.36 11.73
CA HIS A 39 -1.40 -12.34 10.75
C HIS A 39 -0.54 -13.60 10.75
N MET A 40 0.79 -13.47 10.81
CA MET A 40 1.71 -14.59 10.85
C MET A 40 1.61 -15.39 12.15
N THR A 41 1.50 -14.70 13.30
CA THR A 41 1.40 -15.33 14.61
C THR A 41 0.13 -16.16 14.77
N PHE A 42 -1.01 -15.63 14.33
CA PHE A 42 -2.31 -16.29 14.52
C PHE A 42 -2.82 -17.03 13.27
N ALA A 43 -2.01 -17.13 12.20
CA ALA A 43 -2.41 -17.78 10.94
C ALA A 43 -2.90 -19.21 11.17
N TYR A 44 -2.12 -20.03 11.88
CA TYR A 44 -2.44 -21.45 12.08
C TYR A 44 -3.63 -21.66 13.02
N GLU A 45 -3.75 -20.83 14.05
CA GLU A 45 -4.79 -20.96 15.07
C GLU A 45 -6.15 -20.52 14.53
N LEU A 46 -6.19 -19.42 13.76
CA LEU A 46 -7.44 -18.76 13.39
C LEU A 46 -7.84 -18.95 11.91
N CYS A 47 -7.07 -19.69 11.10
CA CYS A 47 -7.35 -19.83 9.66
C CYS A 47 -8.73 -20.45 9.35
N ASN A 48 -9.21 -21.37 10.20
CA ASN A 48 -10.47 -22.09 10.02
C ASN A 48 -11.59 -21.60 10.95
N GLU A 49 -11.34 -20.52 11.71
CA GLU A 49 -12.23 -20.07 12.79
C GLU A 49 -13.09 -18.87 12.37
N ASP A 50 -14.24 -19.11 11.74
CA ASP A 50 -15.04 -18.02 11.15
C ASP A 50 -15.64 -17.02 12.16
N ARG A 51 -15.88 -17.46 13.40
CA ARG A 51 -16.58 -16.66 14.43
C ARG A 51 -15.66 -16.16 15.53
N HIS A 52 -14.38 -16.54 15.51
CA HIS A 52 -13.45 -16.09 16.54
C HIS A 52 -13.20 -14.58 16.37
N PRO A 53 -13.31 -13.76 17.44
CA PRO A 53 -13.16 -12.31 17.34
C PRO A 53 -11.79 -11.92 16.78
N GLY A 54 -10.74 -12.66 17.11
CA GLY A 54 -9.41 -12.48 16.53
C GLY A 54 -9.41 -12.66 15.01
N LYS A 55 -10.13 -13.65 14.48
CA LYS A 55 -10.22 -13.88 13.03
C LYS A 55 -10.96 -12.73 12.35
N VAL A 56 -12.07 -12.28 12.92
CA VAL A 56 -12.86 -11.14 12.41
C VAL A 56 -12.00 -9.86 12.36
N ILE A 57 -11.23 -9.58 13.42
CA ILE A 57 -10.33 -8.42 13.46
C ILE A 57 -9.24 -8.53 12.37
N LEU A 58 -8.64 -9.70 12.21
CA LEU A 58 -7.64 -9.93 11.16
C LEU A 58 -8.28 -9.82 9.75
N ASP A 59 -9.54 -10.23 9.57
CA ASP A 59 -10.32 -10.00 8.33
C ASP A 59 -10.55 -8.52 8.04
N TRP A 60 -10.66 -7.66 9.05
CA TRP A 60 -10.75 -6.21 8.83
C TRP A 60 -9.41 -5.58 8.48
N LEU A 61 -8.32 -6.04 9.09
CA LEU A 61 -6.98 -5.48 8.87
C LEU A 61 -6.42 -5.78 7.47
N ILE A 62 -6.55 -7.04 7.03
CA ILE A 62 -6.23 -7.45 5.65
C ILE A 62 -7.50 -8.09 5.07
N PRO A 63 -8.35 -7.30 4.41
CA PRO A 63 -9.60 -7.79 3.82
C PRO A 63 -9.33 -8.68 2.61
N ARG A 64 -10.17 -9.69 2.40
CA ARG A 64 -10.13 -10.49 1.16
C ARG A 64 -11.01 -9.89 0.07
N ASN A 65 -10.73 -10.24 -1.18
CA ASN A 65 -11.60 -9.88 -2.29
C ASN A 65 -12.96 -10.59 -2.21
N LYS A 66 -13.99 -9.95 -2.80
CA LYS A 66 -15.35 -10.52 -2.86
C LYS A 66 -15.43 -11.85 -3.60
N SER A 67 -14.50 -12.09 -4.54
CA SER A 67 -14.34 -13.36 -5.25
C SER A 67 -13.65 -14.45 -4.40
N GLY A 68 -13.18 -14.11 -3.20
CA GLY A 68 -12.38 -15.00 -2.35
C GLY A 68 -10.93 -15.20 -2.82
N VAL A 69 -10.55 -14.63 -3.96
CA VAL A 69 -9.22 -14.77 -4.55
C VAL A 69 -8.38 -13.52 -4.27
N GLY A 70 -7.29 -13.72 -3.52
CA GLY A 70 -6.33 -12.68 -3.17
C GLY A 70 -6.82 -11.70 -2.09
N ASN A 71 -5.88 -10.89 -1.64
CA ASN A 71 -6.07 -9.91 -0.58
C ASN A 71 -6.30 -8.51 -1.16
N ARG A 72 -7.02 -7.68 -0.41
CA ARG A 72 -7.17 -6.25 -0.66
C ARG A 72 -6.04 -5.48 0.00
N ARG A 73 -5.98 -4.19 -0.30
CA ARG A 73 -5.10 -3.22 0.37
C ARG A 73 -5.32 -3.25 1.87
N CYS A 74 -4.24 -3.17 2.64
CA CYS A 74 -4.26 -3.13 4.10
C CYS A 74 -5.11 -1.95 4.60
N ALA A 75 -5.99 -2.19 5.56
CA ALA A 75 -6.85 -1.14 6.13
C ALA A 75 -6.04 -0.11 6.94
N MET A 76 -4.86 -0.49 7.44
CA MET A 76 -3.94 0.38 8.19
C MET A 76 -2.87 1.03 7.30
N LEU A 77 -2.98 0.94 5.98
CA LEU A 77 -2.02 1.55 5.06
C LEU A 77 -2.12 3.08 5.13
N VAL A 78 -1.07 3.70 5.66
CA VAL A 78 -0.87 5.16 5.64
C VAL A 78 0.45 5.44 4.94
N ARG A 79 0.41 6.14 3.80
CA ARG A 79 1.62 6.44 3.00
C ARG A 79 2.59 7.29 3.82
N ARG A 80 3.86 6.86 3.95
CA ARG A 80 4.89 7.52 4.79
C ARG A 80 5.13 8.98 4.41
N ASN A 81 5.11 9.28 3.13
CA ASN A 81 5.40 10.59 2.57
C ASN A 81 4.16 11.51 2.52
N GLY A 82 3.00 11.09 3.03
CA GLY A 82 1.75 11.86 2.98
C GLY A 82 1.23 12.10 1.56
N VAL A 83 1.99 11.71 0.53
CA VAL A 83 1.63 11.79 -0.88
C VAL A 83 0.66 10.67 -1.20
N THR A 84 -0.57 11.08 -1.47
CA THR A 84 -1.65 10.22 -1.96
C THR A 84 -1.50 9.97 -3.47
N ASP A 85 -2.09 8.87 -3.95
CA ASP A 85 -2.15 8.55 -5.38
C ASP A 85 -2.83 9.70 -6.18
N LYS A 86 -3.71 10.49 -5.53
CA LYS A 86 -4.32 11.69 -6.11
C LYS A 86 -3.30 12.80 -6.32
N GLN A 87 -2.47 13.09 -5.32
CA GLN A 87 -1.43 14.12 -5.42
C GLN A 87 -0.38 13.79 -6.47
N LEU A 88 -0.06 12.50 -6.67
CA LEU A 88 0.81 12.05 -7.78
C LEU A 88 0.19 12.36 -9.15
N LYS A 89 -1.10 12.04 -9.34
CA LYS A 89 -1.83 12.37 -10.59
C LYS A 89 -1.92 13.88 -10.83
N ASP A 90 -2.15 14.65 -9.78
CA ASP A 90 -2.21 16.12 -9.86
C ASP A 90 -0.83 16.70 -10.27
N TRP A 91 0.26 16.10 -9.79
CA TRP A 91 1.63 16.46 -10.18
C TRP A 91 1.96 16.15 -11.64
N ASP A 92 1.53 14.98 -12.14
CA ASP A 92 1.71 14.62 -13.56
C ASP A 92 0.92 15.55 -14.47
N ARG A 93 -0.30 15.92 -14.06
CA ARG A 93 -1.12 16.91 -14.77
C ARG A 93 -0.46 18.30 -14.78
N TYR A 94 0.13 18.72 -13.66
CA TYR A 94 0.87 19.97 -13.57
C TYR A 94 2.09 19.97 -14.51
N LYS A 95 2.89 18.90 -14.52
CA LYS A 95 4.04 18.79 -15.44
C LYS A 95 3.62 18.85 -16.90
N ALA A 96 2.54 18.16 -17.27
CA ALA A 96 2.03 18.18 -18.64
C ALA A 96 1.62 19.61 -19.05
N ALA A 97 0.90 20.33 -18.19
CA ALA A 97 0.52 21.72 -18.44
C ALA A 97 1.72 22.66 -18.57
N MET A 98 2.74 22.51 -17.72
CA MET A 98 3.97 23.32 -17.80
C MET A 98 4.77 23.03 -19.07
N ALA A 99 4.86 21.76 -19.49
CA ALA A 99 5.51 21.38 -20.73
C ALA A 99 4.79 21.94 -21.97
N GLU A 100 3.45 21.96 -21.95
CA GLU A 100 2.63 22.58 -23.00
C GLU A 100 2.85 24.10 -23.07
N MET A 101 2.92 24.77 -21.92
CA MET A 101 3.22 26.20 -21.84
C MET A 101 4.63 26.54 -22.33
N ASP A 102 5.63 25.74 -21.97
CA ASP A 102 7.00 25.93 -22.45
C ASP A 102 7.12 25.66 -23.96
N ALA A 103 6.40 24.67 -24.50
CA ALA A 103 6.38 24.37 -25.94
C ALA A 103 5.70 25.48 -26.77
N THR A 104 4.77 26.22 -26.16
CA THR A 104 4.06 27.35 -26.80
C THR A 104 4.70 28.70 -26.50
N ARG A 105 5.79 28.74 -25.72
CA ARG A 105 6.49 29.97 -25.38
C ARG A 105 7.23 30.53 -26.60
N PRO A 106 6.92 31.77 -27.04
CA PRO A 106 7.59 32.37 -28.18
C PRO A 106 9.06 32.68 -27.86
N ALA A 107 9.93 32.51 -28.85
CA ALA A 107 11.39 32.49 -28.69
C ALA A 107 12.03 33.85 -28.33
N ASP A 108 11.24 34.92 -28.30
CA ASP A 108 11.66 36.32 -28.16
C ASP A 108 11.64 36.85 -26.72
N LEU A 109 11.00 36.16 -25.78
CA LEU A 109 10.87 36.62 -24.37
C LEU A 109 12.05 36.25 -23.46
N GLY A 110 13.11 35.62 -23.98
CA GLY A 110 14.25 35.10 -23.20
C GLY A 110 15.53 35.95 -23.16
N ARG A 111 15.52 37.18 -23.68
CA ARG A 111 16.66 38.11 -23.62
C ARG A 111 16.23 39.42 -22.99
N GLY A 112 16.35 39.50 -21.66
CA GLY A 112 16.20 40.71 -20.85
C GLY A 112 17.11 40.63 -19.66
#